data_AF-Q5ZPC0-F1
#
_entry.id   AF-Q5ZPC0-F1
#
_cell.length_a   1.000
_cell.length_b   1.000
_cell.length_c   1.000
_cell.angle_alpha   90.00
_cell.angle_beta   90.00
_cell.angle_gamma   90.00
#
_symmetry.space_group_name_H-M   'P 1'
#
loop_
_entity.id
_entity.type
_entity.pdbx_description
1 polymer ?
#
loop_
_entity_poly.entity_id
_entity_poly.type
_entity_poly.pdbx_seq_one_letter_code
_entity_poly.pdbx_strand_id
1 'polypeptide(L)'
;MTKWSGKWIGGRTYTATDGSTRWIIRKTVAGVAYNVTLDVRSEAEALAELAAFRRNPAAYRTASQERQDEAQQAQEDAAQAVFLDEDRARRFLQHLKSSGRSDEYLKSTRSYLAAWATALADKDLRAVTGPALKKILATWDTGKKWRIIVFKSFTSFLQDSGELDPMVNPGRFLKVPPARRNHELKGYSIEHVQQLYAALGSQAIRDVLCLQAKTGMHGTEVDRLASGDGKIAVLKDQGEIAATVTFKHKTGKPFTLSLDVQGLAAAQRLQARGSAPDRQTIREAVERVCARTSLEFVHFGAIRHSFATWLVEQGSIYNPKGGGLSLEAVAQALNHSSTRTTALHYVSATVPPMYVVPIRLEHSNDPSELRIARAPAG
;
A
#
# COMPACT_ATOMS: atom_id res chain seq x y z
N MET A 1 29.72 61.70 -5.67
CA MET A 1 28.58 62.54 -6.08
C MET A 1 28.26 62.26 -7.53
N THR A 2 26.99 62.05 -7.87
CA THR A 2 26.56 61.78 -9.26
C THR A 2 26.77 63.04 -10.11
N LYS A 3 27.66 62.98 -11.12
CA LYS A 3 27.94 64.12 -11.99
C LYS A 3 26.89 64.15 -13.10
N TRP A 4 25.96 65.10 -13.00
CA TRP A 4 24.96 65.33 -14.05
C TRP A 4 25.64 65.78 -15.33
N SER A 5 25.34 65.10 -16.44
CA SER A 5 25.99 65.31 -17.72
C SER A 5 25.15 66.14 -18.69
N GLY A 6 23.83 66.21 -18.51
CA GLY A 6 22.97 67.00 -19.39
C GLY A 6 21.47 66.84 -19.17
N LYS A 7 20.70 67.44 -20.08
CA LYS A 7 19.23 67.33 -20.19
C LYS A 7 18.86 66.75 -21.55
N TRP A 8 17.73 66.05 -21.61
CA TRP A 8 17.15 65.53 -22.86
C TRP A 8 15.62 65.62 -22.78
N ILE A 9 14.92 65.33 -23.89
CA ILE A 9 13.45 65.55 -23.98
C ILE A 9 12.64 64.78 -22.91
N GLY A 10 13.15 63.62 -22.48
CA GLY A 10 12.57 62.77 -21.46
C GLY A 10 12.93 63.16 -20.02
N GLY A 11 14.01 63.92 -19.80
CA GLY A 11 14.48 64.27 -18.46
C GLY A 11 15.95 64.69 -18.41
N ARG A 12 16.77 63.92 -17.68
CA ARG A 12 18.19 64.25 -17.43
C ARG A 12 19.11 63.08 -17.75
N THR A 13 20.39 63.38 -17.94
CA THR A 13 21.45 62.37 -18.03
C THR A 13 22.50 62.60 -16.97
N TYR A 14 23.13 61.53 -16.50
CA TYR A 14 24.30 61.60 -15.64
C TYR A 14 25.39 60.64 -16.11
N THR A 15 26.65 60.96 -15.80
CA THR A 15 27.77 60.07 -16.07
C THR A 15 27.95 59.11 -14.89
N ALA A 16 27.86 57.81 -15.17
CA ALA A 16 28.15 56.76 -14.21
C ALA A 16 29.66 56.64 -13.94
N THR A 17 30.05 55.90 -12.91
CA THR A 17 31.44 55.71 -12.49
C THR A 17 32.30 55.00 -13.54
N ASP A 18 31.68 54.27 -14.45
CA ASP A 18 32.31 53.60 -15.60
C ASP A 18 32.49 54.52 -16.83
N GLY A 19 32.16 55.81 -16.71
CA GLY A 19 32.22 56.79 -17.80
C GLY A 19 31.03 56.75 -18.76
N SER A 20 30.06 55.85 -18.56
CA SER A 20 28.87 55.74 -19.41
C SER A 20 27.81 56.80 -19.09
N THR A 21 27.05 57.22 -20.10
CA THR A 21 25.90 58.12 -19.94
C THR A 21 24.66 57.31 -19.57
N ARG A 22 24.05 57.64 -18.43
CA ARG A 22 22.77 57.07 -17.98
C ARG A 22 21.64 58.05 -18.21
N TRP A 23 20.54 57.55 -18.76
CA TRP A 23 19.36 58.34 -19.12
C TRP A 23 18.29 58.18 -18.05
N ILE A 24 17.67 59.28 -17.63
CA ILE A 24 16.60 59.29 -16.64
C ILE A 24 15.37 59.98 -17.23
N ILE A 25 14.22 59.30 -17.19
CA ILE A 25 12.91 59.92 -17.38
C ILE A 25 12.51 60.62 -16.08
N ARG A 26 12.31 61.93 -16.16
CA ARG A 26 11.82 62.74 -15.03
C ARG A 26 10.61 63.54 -15.48
N LYS A 27 9.42 63.03 -15.21
CA LYS A 27 8.14 63.62 -15.65
C LYS A 27 7.08 63.47 -14.56
N THR A 28 6.18 64.44 -14.50
CA THR A 28 4.94 64.31 -13.72
C THR A 28 3.83 63.96 -14.69
N VAL A 29 3.13 62.85 -14.46
CA VAL A 29 1.98 62.42 -15.27
C VAL A 29 0.81 62.17 -14.33
N ALA A 30 -0.34 62.81 -14.60
CA ALA A 30 -1.54 62.72 -13.76
C ALA A 30 -1.29 62.96 -12.25
N GLY A 31 -0.45 63.95 -11.92
CA GLY A 31 -0.12 64.29 -10.54
C GLY A 31 0.94 63.41 -9.87
N VAL A 32 1.37 62.30 -10.49
CA VAL A 32 2.42 61.41 -9.97
C VAL A 32 3.76 61.76 -10.60
N ALA A 33 4.77 62.00 -9.76
CA ALA A 33 6.13 62.25 -10.20
C ALA A 33 6.87 60.93 -10.45
N TYR A 34 7.30 60.71 -11.70
CA TYR A 34 8.09 59.55 -12.11
C TYR A 34 9.56 59.94 -12.25
N ASN A 35 10.44 59.10 -11.70
CA ASN A 35 11.88 59.23 -11.79
C ASN A 35 12.48 57.85 -12.11
N VAL A 36 12.57 57.52 -13.40
CA VAL A 36 12.93 56.18 -13.87
C VAL A 36 14.28 56.25 -14.58
N THR A 37 15.25 55.48 -14.09
CA THR A 37 16.56 55.33 -14.74
C THR A 37 16.44 54.27 -15.82
N LEU A 38 16.82 54.60 -17.06
CA LEU A 38 16.69 53.71 -18.22
C LEU A 38 17.93 52.82 -18.38
N ASP A 39 17.70 51.61 -18.88
CA ASP A 39 18.74 50.61 -19.19
C ASP A 39 19.25 50.70 -20.63
N VAL A 40 19.43 51.93 -21.12
CA VAL A 40 19.78 52.21 -22.52
C VAL A 40 21.12 52.92 -22.63
N ARG A 41 21.81 52.72 -23.76
CA ARG A 41 23.17 53.26 -23.97
C ARG A 41 23.19 54.41 -24.97
N SER A 42 22.10 54.63 -25.70
CA SER A 42 21.99 55.70 -26.69
C SER A 42 20.77 56.59 -26.47
N GLU A 43 20.81 57.80 -27.01
CA GLU A 43 19.68 58.72 -26.99
C GLU A 43 18.49 58.19 -27.79
N ALA A 44 18.75 57.51 -28.92
CA ALA A 44 17.71 56.93 -29.77
C ALA A 44 16.90 55.86 -29.03
N GLU A 45 17.57 54.98 -28.28
CA GLU A 45 16.93 53.99 -27.40
C GLU A 45 16.17 54.68 -26.26
N ALA A 46 16.74 55.73 -25.66
CA ALA A 46 16.06 56.50 -24.61
C ALA A 46 14.76 57.14 -25.12
N LEU A 47 14.72 57.61 -26.37
CA LEU A 47 13.50 58.13 -27.00
C LEU A 47 12.45 57.03 -27.22
N ALA A 48 12.87 55.82 -27.60
CA ALA A 48 11.96 54.68 -27.73
C ALA A 48 11.35 54.28 -26.37
N GLU A 49 12.17 54.23 -25.32
CA GLU A 49 11.72 53.98 -23.94
C GLU A 49 10.78 55.07 -23.43
N LEU A 50 11.05 56.33 -23.75
CA LEU A 50 10.15 57.43 -23.41
C LEU A 50 8.79 57.30 -24.12
N ALA A 51 8.77 56.84 -25.37
CA ALA A 51 7.53 56.58 -26.09
C ALA A 51 6.75 55.43 -25.45
N ALA A 52 7.42 54.37 -25.00
CA ALA A 52 6.81 53.27 -24.25
C ALA A 52 6.24 53.75 -22.90
N PHE A 53 7.02 54.50 -22.12
CA PHE A 53 6.59 55.11 -20.86
C PHE A 53 5.33 55.97 -21.03
N ARG A 54 5.26 56.79 -22.08
CA ARG A 54 4.11 57.66 -22.33
C ARG A 54 2.81 56.91 -22.62
N ARG A 55 2.88 55.69 -23.17
CA ARG A 55 1.68 54.88 -23.47
C ARG A 55 1.01 54.37 -22.21
N ASN A 56 1.80 53.96 -21.20
CA ASN A 56 1.28 53.54 -19.90
C ASN A 56 2.31 53.78 -18.78
N PRO A 57 2.34 55.00 -18.20
CA PRO A 57 3.33 55.38 -17.19
C PRO A 57 3.28 54.52 -15.93
N ALA A 58 2.08 54.09 -15.51
CA ALA A 58 1.89 53.34 -14.27
C ALA A 58 2.40 51.89 -14.37
N ALA A 59 2.19 51.26 -15.54
CA ALA A 59 2.65 49.89 -15.80
C ALA A 59 4.06 49.83 -16.40
N TYR A 60 4.68 50.96 -16.74
CA TYR A 60 6.01 50.98 -17.32
C TYR A 60 7.03 50.40 -16.35
N ARG A 61 7.83 49.46 -16.85
CA ARG A 61 8.98 48.85 -16.18
C ARG A 61 10.15 48.87 -17.15
N THR A 62 11.35 49.02 -16.59
CA THR A 62 12.59 48.89 -17.36
C THR A 62 13.01 47.42 -17.41
N ALA A 63 13.83 47.03 -18.39
CA ALA A 63 14.29 45.65 -18.52
C ALA A 63 15.05 45.15 -17.26
N SER A 64 15.71 46.03 -16.50
CA SER A 64 16.30 45.67 -15.20
C SER A 64 15.23 45.44 -14.13
N GLN A 65 14.16 46.25 -14.10
CA GLN A 65 13.07 46.06 -13.16
C GLN A 65 12.26 44.81 -13.47
N GLU A 66 11.95 44.54 -14.73
CA GLU A 66 11.27 43.30 -15.15
C GLU A 66 12.06 42.06 -14.72
N ARG A 67 13.38 42.05 -14.94
CA ARG A 67 14.23 40.94 -14.47
C ARG A 67 14.29 40.81 -12.95
N GLN A 68 14.20 41.91 -12.21
CA GLN A 68 14.16 41.88 -10.75
C GLN A 68 12.81 41.35 -10.25
N ASP A 69 11.70 41.81 -10.83
CA ASP A 69 10.36 41.35 -10.53
C ASP A 69 10.22 39.85 -10.87
N GLU A 70 10.73 39.40 -12.02
CA GLU A 70 10.80 37.98 -12.41
C GLU A 70 11.67 37.15 -11.44
N ALA A 71 12.84 37.68 -11.04
CA ALA A 71 13.71 37.00 -10.09
C ALA A 71 13.09 36.90 -8.70
N GLN A 72 12.41 37.95 -8.24
CA GLN A 72 11.70 37.96 -6.97
C GLN A 72 10.52 36.98 -7.01
N GLN A 73 9.73 36.97 -8.08
CA GLN A 73 8.66 35.99 -8.26
C GLN A 73 9.20 34.56 -8.28
N ALA A 74 10.30 34.30 -9.00
CA ALA A 74 10.93 32.99 -9.02
C ALA A 74 11.45 32.56 -7.64
N GLN A 75 11.93 33.51 -6.84
CA GLN A 75 12.39 33.25 -5.47
C GLN A 75 11.21 32.95 -4.53
N GLU A 76 10.11 33.69 -4.65
CA GLU A 76 8.86 33.43 -3.90
C GLU A 76 8.24 32.08 -4.29
N ASP A 77 8.21 31.75 -5.59
CA ASP A 77 7.74 30.48 -6.11
C ASP A 77 8.59 29.31 -5.60
N ALA A 78 9.92 29.48 -5.57
CA ALA A 78 10.86 28.49 -5.04
C ALA A 78 10.69 28.29 -3.53
N ALA A 79 10.42 29.36 -2.76
CA ALA A 79 10.18 29.27 -1.32
C ALA A 79 8.90 28.51 -0.99
N GLN A 80 7.92 28.52 -1.89
CA GLN A 80 6.65 27.79 -1.75
C GLN A 80 6.63 26.45 -2.46
N ALA A 81 7.74 26.03 -3.09
CA ALA A 81 7.77 24.82 -3.88
C ALA A 81 7.56 23.57 -3.02
N VAL A 82 6.73 22.66 -3.53
CA VAL A 82 6.31 21.46 -2.80
C VAL A 82 6.93 20.26 -3.49
N PHE A 83 7.91 19.64 -2.86
CA PHE A 83 8.61 18.49 -3.42
C PHE A 83 8.19 17.18 -2.74
N LEU A 84 8.37 16.07 -3.46
CA LEU A 84 8.41 14.76 -2.82
C LEU A 84 9.83 14.51 -2.30
N ASP A 85 10.14 15.06 -1.14
CA ASP A 85 11.43 14.92 -0.47
C ASP A 85 11.40 13.88 0.67
N GLU A 86 12.56 13.59 1.23
CA GLU A 86 12.72 12.61 2.31
C GLU A 86 11.97 13.02 3.59
N ASP A 87 11.92 14.32 3.91
CA ASP A 87 11.27 14.80 5.12
C ASP A 87 9.75 14.60 5.06
N ARG A 88 9.13 15.08 3.97
CA ARG A 88 7.70 14.89 3.73
C ARG A 88 7.33 13.42 3.66
N ALA A 89 8.15 12.60 2.99
CA ALA A 89 7.95 11.16 2.95
C ALA A 89 8.01 10.52 4.36
N ARG A 90 8.95 10.96 5.21
CA ARG A 90 9.09 10.50 6.59
C ARG A 90 7.88 10.90 7.44
N ARG A 91 7.44 12.16 7.37
CA ARG A 91 6.25 12.67 8.08
C ARG A 91 5.00 11.91 7.66
N PHE A 92 4.83 11.65 6.37
CA PHE A 92 3.72 10.86 5.87
C PHE A 92 3.76 9.41 6.37
N LEU A 93 4.91 8.73 6.34
CA LEU A 93 5.03 7.36 6.86
C LEU A 93 4.75 7.30 8.37
N GLN A 94 5.17 8.31 9.13
CA GLN A 94 4.86 8.42 10.55
C GLN A 94 3.36 8.61 10.79
N HIS A 95 2.69 9.46 10.00
CA HIS A 95 1.24 9.63 10.05
C HIS A 95 0.49 8.31 9.75
N LEU A 96 0.94 7.53 8.78
CA LEU A 96 0.36 6.21 8.50
C LEU A 96 0.57 5.24 9.66
N LYS A 97 1.76 5.27 10.30
CA LYS A 97 2.07 4.44 11.45
C LYS A 97 1.18 4.78 12.65
N SER A 98 1.01 6.06 12.98
CA SER A 98 0.12 6.50 14.06
C SER A 98 -1.35 6.19 13.76
N SER A 99 -1.72 6.05 12.50
CA SER A 99 -3.05 5.62 12.05
C SER A 99 -3.25 4.09 12.07
N GLY A 100 -2.30 3.33 12.64
CA GLY A 100 -2.43 1.88 12.82
C GLY A 100 -2.12 1.05 11.58
N ARG A 101 -1.41 1.59 10.59
CA ARG A 101 -0.93 0.79 9.44
C ARG A 101 0.21 -0.14 9.84
N SER A 102 0.23 -1.35 9.28
CA SER A 102 1.25 -2.36 9.59
C SER A 102 2.63 -2.01 9.01
N ASP A 103 3.69 -2.52 9.64
CA ASP A 103 5.07 -2.27 9.18
C ASP A 103 5.32 -2.76 7.75
N GLU A 104 4.71 -3.88 7.34
CA GLU A 104 4.80 -4.38 5.95
C GLU A 104 4.16 -3.41 4.95
N TYR A 105 3.05 -2.77 5.32
CA TYR A 105 2.41 -1.74 4.51
C TYR A 105 3.30 -0.49 4.42
N LEU A 106 3.94 -0.08 5.52
CA LEU A 106 4.87 1.04 5.54
C LEU A 106 6.12 0.77 4.69
N LYS A 107 6.68 -0.44 4.76
CA LYS A 107 7.80 -0.89 3.93
C LYS A 107 7.47 -0.82 2.44
N SER A 108 6.31 -1.34 2.05
CA SER A 108 5.82 -1.28 0.66
C SER A 108 5.58 0.17 0.21
N THR A 109 4.94 0.98 1.05
CA THR A 109 4.66 2.40 0.79
C THR A 109 5.96 3.18 0.57
N ARG A 110 6.98 2.98 1.41
CA ARG A 110 8.29 3.61 1.27
C ARG A 110 8.93 3.32 -0.08
N SER A 111 8.90 2.06 -0.54
CA SER A 111 9.44 1.67 -1.84
C SER A 111 8.73 2.39 -3.00
N TYR A 112 7.40 2.52 -2.93
CA TYR A 112 6.65 3.25 -3.94
C TYR A 112 6.91 4.77 -3.91
N LEU A 113 7.05 5.39 -2.74
CA LEU A 113 7.41 6.80 -2.61
C LEU A 113 8.82 7.07 -3.17
N ALA A 114 9.80 6.22 -2.86
CA ALA A 114 11.15 6.34 -3.41
C ALA A 114 11.15 6.28 -4.94
N ALA A 115 10.39 5.35 -5.54
CA ALA A 115 10.25 5.28 -6.99
C ALA A 115 9.65 6.56 -7.59
N TRP A 116 8.67 7.16 -6.91
CA TRP A 116 8.10 8.45 -7.33
C TRP A 116 9.09 9.60 -7.16
N ALA A 117 9.82 9.66 -6.06
CA ALA A 117 10.82 10.70 -5.81
C ALA A 117 11.88 10.70 -6.93
N THR A 118 12.42 9.52 -7.26
CA THR A 118 13.36 9.36 -8.38
C THR A 118 12.76 9.79 -9.73
N ALA A 119 11.51 9.40 -10.02
CA ALA A 119 10.90 9.72 -11.31
C ALA A 119 10.47 11.20 -11.44
N LEU A 120 10.20 11.86 -10.33
CA LEU A 120 9.86 13.29 -10.30
C LEU A 120 11.11 14.17 -10.24
N ALA A 121 12.24 13.68 -9.74
CA ALA A 121 13.55 14.33 -9.77
C ALA A 121 13.47 15.83 -9.39
N ASP A 122 12.99 16.10 -8.17
CA ASP A 122 12.84 17.44 -7.60
C ASP A 122 11.88 18.37 -8.36
N LYS A 123 10.93 17.83 -9.12
CA LYS A 123 9.82 18.62 -9.67
C LYS A 123 8.89 19.09 -8.56
N ASP A 124 8.57 20.38 -8.58
CA ASP A 124 7.50 20.93 -7.78
C ASP A 124 6.17 20.26 -8.16
N LEU A 125 5.54 19.60 -7.18
CA LEU A 125 4.29 18.88 -7.31
C LEU A 125 3.16 19.77 -7.83
N ARG A 126 3.20 21.08 -7.57
CA ARG A 126 2.21 22.06 -8.07
C ARG A 126 2.25 22.19 -9.60
N ALA A 127 3.42 22.00 -10.20
CA ALA A 127 3.64 22.10 -11.64
C ALA A 127 3.52 20.75 -12.38
N VAL A 128 3.35 19.64 -11.65
CA VAL A 128 3.28 18.30 -12.24
C VAL A 128 1.95 18.09 -12.97
N THR A 129 2.03 17.88 -14.28
CA THR A 129 0.86 17.71 -15.14
C THR A 129 0.41 16.25 -15.26
N GLY A 130 -0.87 16.04 -15.57
CA GLY A 130 -1.42 14.71 -15.84
C GLY A 130 -0.69 13.92 -16.94
N PRO A 131 -0.36 14.52 -18.11
CA PRO A 131 0.44 13.86 -19.14
C PRO A 131 1.82 13.41 -18.65
N ALA A 132 2.51 14.23 -17.84
CA ALA A 132 3.81 13.88 -17.28
C ALA A 132 3.71 12.66 -16.35
N LEU A 133 2.72 12.64 -15.46
CA LEU A 133 2.48 11.50 -14.57
C LEU A 133 2.13 10.21 -15.33
N LYS A 134 1.31 10.32 -16.39
CA LYS A 134 0.96 9.16 -17.23
C LYS A 134 2.18 8.62 -17.97
N LYS A 135 3.08 9.49 -18.44
CA LYS A 135 4.34 9.09 -19.06
C LYS A 135 5.24 8.35 -18.06
N ILE A 136 5.37 8.84 -16.83
CA ILE A 136 6.11 8.16 -15.75
C ILE A 136 5.47 6.80 -15.43
N LEU A 137 4.14 6.74 -15.29
CA LEU A 137 3.45 5.47 -15.03
C LEU A 137 3.60 4.45 -16.15
N ALA A 138 3.80 4.91 -17.40
CA ALA A 138 4.01 4.03 -18.54
C ALA A 138 5.36 3.31 -18.50
N THR A 139 6.38 3.88 -17.83
CA THR A 139 7.73 3.27 -17.74
C THR A 139 7.82 2.16 -16.69
N TRP A 140 6.78 1.92 -15.90
CA TRP A 140 6.79 0.87 -14.87
C TRP A 140 5.88 -0.29 -15.26
N ASP A 141 6.44 -1.48 -15.51
CA ASP A 141 5.67 -2.61 -16.01
C ASP A 141 4.67 -3.18 -14.99
N THR A 142 5.00 -3.12 -13.70
CA THR A 142 4.21 -3.72 -12.62
C THR A 142 3.87 -2.71 -11.52
N GLY A 143 2.85 -3.03 -10.70
CA GLY A 143 2.53 -2.24 -9.50
C GLY A 143 1.98 -0.83 -9.75
N LYS A 144 1.54 -0.50 -10.98
CA LYS A 144 0.97 0.82 -11.34
C LYS A 144 -0.15 1.25 -10.39
N LYS A 145 -1.07 0.33 -10.07
CA LYS A 145 -2.20 0.58 -9.15
C LYS A 145 -1.73 1.07 -7.78
N TRP A 146 -0.78 0.37 -7.17
CA TRP A 146 -0.28 0.70 -5.83
C TRP A 146 0.52 2.00 -5.82
N ARG A 147 1.32 2.25 -6.86
CA ARG A 147 2.01 3.55 -7.04
C ARG A 147 1.02 4.71 -7.11
N ILE A 148 -0.09 4.55 -7.82
CA ILE A 148 -1.16 5.57 -7.86
C ILE A 148 -1.78 5.75 -6.48
N ILE A 149 -2.15 4.67 -5.79
CA ILE A 149 -2.76 4.74 -4.45
C ILE A 149 -1.85 5.46 -3.46
N VAL A 150 -0.58 5.08 -3.40
CA VAL A 150 0.41 5.69 -2.50
C VAL A 150 0.61 7.16 -2.84
N PHE A 151 0.79 7.51 -4.12
CA PHE A 151 0.98 8.90 -4.53
C PHE A 151 -0.24 9.77 -4.18
N LYS A 152 -1.45 9.29 -4.45
CA LYS A 152 -2.68 10.02 -4.08
C LYS A 152 -2.83 10.17 -2.56
N SER A 153 -2.49 9.13 -1.81
CA SER A 153 -2.52 9.20 -0.34
C SER A 153 -1.50 10.19 0.21
N PHE A 154 -0.31 10.25 -0.40
CA PHE A 154 0.72 11.22 -0.04
C PHE A 154 0.31 12.65 -0.35
N THR A 155 -0.20 12.92 -1.56
CA THR A 155 -0.62 14.28 -1.91
C THR A 155 -1.88 14.71 -1.15
N SER A 156 -2.76 13.78 -0.77
CA SER A 156 -3.86 14.06 0.17
C SER A 156 -3.35 14.45 1.55
N PHE A 157 -2.34 13.74 2.07
CA PHE A 157 -1.72 14.11 3.34
C PHE A 157 -1.12 15.52 3.30
N LEU A 158 -0.48 15.91 2.18
CA LEU A 158 0.03 17.28 2.01
C LEU A 158 -1.10 18.32 2.00
N GLN A 159 -2.25 18.01 1.38
CA GLN A 159 -3.44 18.87 1.44
C GLN A 159 -3.95 19.04 2.86
N ASP A 160 -4.09 17.94 3.59
CA ASP A 160 -4.59 17.94 4.97
C ASP A 160 -3.66 18.72 5.91
N SER A 161 -2.35 18.75 5.60
CA SER A 161 -1.35 19.55 6.31
C SER A 161 -1.24 21.02 5.85
N GLY A 162 -2.02 21.43 4.83
CA GLY A 162 -1.99 22.79 4.27
C GLY A 162 -0.78 23.08 3.36
N GLU A 163 0.05 22.09 3.06
CA GLU A 163 1.25 22.26 2.22
C GLU A 163 0.96 22.20 0.72
N LEU A 164 -0.22 21.71 0.31
CA LEU A 164 -0.59 21.56 -1.10
C LEU A 164 -2.02 21.99 -1.33
N ASP A 165 -2.24 22.96 -2.22
CA ASP A 165 -3.59 23.42 -2.56
C ASP A 165 -4.39 22.31 -3.30
N PRO A 166 -5.65 22.06 -2.94
CA PRO A 166 -6.54 21.14 -3.64
C PRO A 166 -6.64 21.30 -5.15
N MET A 167 -6.60 22.53 -5.65
CA MET A 167 -6.70 22.88 -7.06
C MET A 167 -5.43 22.61 -7.85
N VAL A 168 -4.28 22.42 -7.20
CA VAL A 168 -3.02 22.09 -7.88
C VAL A 168 -2.52 20.68 -7.53
N ASN A 169 -3.26 19.90 -6.73
CA ASN A 169 -2.85 18.54 -6.36
C ASN A 169 -2.74 17.63 -7.61
N PRO A 170 -1.52 17.14 -7.95
CA PRO A 170 -1.31 16.34 -9.16
C PRO A 170 -1.91 14.93 -9.06
N GLY A 171 -2.18 14.44 -7.84
CA GLY A 171 -2.87 13.17 -7.59
C GLY A 171 -4.28 13.10 -8.18
N ARG A 172 -4.93 14.23 -8.44
CA ARG A 172 -6.26 14.29 -9.07
C ARG A 172 -6.26 13.76 -10.51
N PHE A 173 -5.12 13.86 -11.20
CA PHE A 173 -4.99 13.41 -12.60
C PHE A 173 -4.93 11.89 -12.74
N LEU A 174 -4.74 11.16 -11.64
CA LEU A 174 -4.57 9.71 -11.64
C LEU A 174 -5.87 9.00 -11.25
N LYS A 175 -6.31 8.10 -12.11
CA LYS A 175 -7.42 7.18 -11.84
C LYS A 175 -6.85 5.83 -11.40
N VAL A 176 -7.25 5.38 -10.21
CA VAL A 176 -6.90 4.04 -9.72
C VAL A 176 -7.64 3.01 -10.59
N PRO A 177 -6.94 2.11 -11.30
CA PRO A 177 -7.61 1.08 -12.07
C PRO A 177 -8.46 0.19 -11.14
N PRO A 178 -9.68 -0.21 -11.57
CA PRO A 178 -10.46 -1.17 -10.81
C PRO A 178 -9.66 -2.47 -10.66
N ALA A 179 -9.86 -3.17 -9.54
CA ALA A 179 -9.29 -4.50 -9.40
C ALA A 179 -9.90 -5.40 -10.49
N ARG A 180 -9.07 -5.89 -11.42
CA ARG A 180 -9.51 -6.94 -12.34
C ARG A 180 -9.74 -8.21 -11.52
N ARG A 181 -10.97 -8.74 -11.57
CA ARG A 181 -11.25 -10.08 -11.04
C ARG A 181 -10.80 -11.08 -12.11
N ASN A 182 -9.59 -11.59 -11.98
CA ASN A 182 -9.18 -12.72 -12.80
C ASN A 182 -9.76 -13.99 -12.17
N HIS A 183 -10.64 -14.68 -12.90
CA HIS A 183 -11.08 -16.04 -12.60
C HIS A 183 -10.05 -17.06 -13.12
N GLU A 184 -8.77 -16.81 -12.84
CA GLU A 184 -7.78 -17.86 -13.07
C GLU A 184 -8.13 -19.05 -12.15
N LEU A 185 -8.19 -20.25 -12.73
CA LEU A 185 -8.31 -21.50 -11.99
C LEU A 185 -7.07 -21.63 -11.10
N LYS A 186 -7.20 -21.17 -9.87
CA LYS A 186 -6.18 -21.29 -8.83
C LYS A 186 -6.50 -22.54 -8.04
N GLY A 187 -5.87 -23.65 -8.38
CA GLY A 187 -6.13 -24.89 -7.68
C GLY A 187 -5.19 -25.99 -8.11
N TYR A 188 -4.88 -26.88 -7.17
CA TYR A 188 -4.18 -28.13 -7.42
C TYR A 188 -5.11 -29.29 -7.12
N SER A 189 -4.90 -30.45 -7.75
CA SER A 189 -5.64 -31.66 -7.37
C SER A 189 -5.22 -32.14 -5.99
N ILE A 190 -6.07 -32.94 -5.35
CA ILE A 190 -5.77 -33.55 -4.05
C ILE A 190 -4.49 -34.39 -4.18
N GLU A 191 -4.41 -35.21 -5.23
CA GLU A 191 -3.30 -36.14 -5.49
C GLU A 191 -1.98 -35.40 -5.63
N HIS A 192 -1.97 -34.27 -6.34
CA HIS A 192 -0.76 -33.45 -6.52
C HIS A 192 -0.23 -32.91 -5.19
N VAL A 193 -1.14 -32.47 -4.32
CA VAL A 193 -0.76 -31.97 -2.98
C VAL A 193 -0.29 -33.09 -2.07
N GLN A 194 -0.86 -34.28 -2.17
CA GLN A 194 -0.40 -35.47 -1.44
C GLN A 194 1.00 -35.89 -1.87
N GLN A 195 1.27 -35.93 -3.19
CA GLN A 195 2.59 -36.23 -3.73
C GLN A 195 3.64 -35.22 -3.27
N LEU A 196 3.29 -33.93 -3.27
CA LEU A 196 4.18 -32.90 -2.71
C LEU A 196 4.43 -33.12 -1.22
N TYR A 197 3.38 -33.39 -0.43
CA TYR A 197 3.50 -33.64 1.00
C TYR A 197 4.46 -34.80 1.30
N ALA A 198 4.29 -35.92 0.59
CA ALA A 198 5.13 -37.11 0.71
C ALA A 198 6.57 -36.87 0.26
N ALA A 199 6.80 -35.91 -0.63
CA ALA A 199 8.15 -35.56 -1.07
C ALA A 199 8.84 -34.57 -0.13
N LEU A 200 8.12 -33.65 0.52
CA LEU A 200 8.72 -32.59 1.34
C LEU A 200 9.55 -33.16 2.51
N GLY A 201 10.84 -32.82 2.60
CA GLY A 201 11.72 -33.35 3.64
C GLY A 201 11.51 -32.74 5.04
N SER A 202 11.11 -31.47 5.13
CA SER A 202 10.97 -30.76 6.41
C SER A 202 9.58 -30.97 7.04
N GLN A 203 9.55 -31.47 8.28
CA GLN A 203 8.30 -31.63 9.04
C GLN A 203 7.57 -30.29 9.23
N ALA A 204 8.27 -29.20 9.52
CA ALA A 204 7.62 -27.91 9.73
C ALA A 204 6.91 -27.40 8.48
N ILE A 205 7.45 -27.67 7.28
CA ILE A 205 6.82 -27.29 6.01
C ILE A 205 5.62 -28.21 5.72
N ARG A 206 5.74 -29.51 6.02
CA ARG A 206 4.62 -30.45 5.98
C ARG A 206 3.49 -30.02 6.92
N ASP A 207 3.80 -29.55 8.13
CA ASP A 207 2.81 -29.08 9.10
C ASP A 207 2.04 -27.85 8.60
N VAL A 208 2.73 -26.90 7.95
CA VAL A 208 2.07 -25.76 7.28
C VAL A 208 1.15 -26.26 6.17
N LEU A 209 1.64 -27.16 5.30
CA LEU A 209 0.82 -27.71 4.21
C LEU A 209 -0.40 -28.46 4.74
N CYS A 210 -0.23 -29.24 5.82
CA CYS A 210 -1.29 -29.98 6.50
C CYS A 210 -2.42 -29.05 6.94
N LEU A 211 -2.09 -27.99 7.69
CA LEU A 211 -3.09 -27.04 8.16
C LEU A 211 -3.79 -26.32 7.00
N GLN A 212 -3.04 -25.87 5.99
CA GLN A 212 -3.66 -25.19 4.85
C GLN A 212 -4.57 -26.12 4.04
N ALA A 213 -4.13 -27.36 3.79
CA ALA A 213 -4.84 -28.31 2.94
C ALA A 213 -6.04 -28.96 3.64
N LYS A 214 -6.01 -29.10 4.97
CA LYS A 214 -7.12 -29.70 5.74
C LYS A 214 -8.13 -28.68 6.27
N THR A 215 -7.74 -27.41 6.45
CA THR A 215 -8.62 -26.43 7.09
C THR A 215 -8.81 -25.15 6.28
N GLY A 216 -8.12 -24.99 5.15
CA GLY A 216 -8.16 -23.77 4.35
C GLY A 216 -7.56 -22.54 5.04
N MET A 217 -6.75 -22.72 6.10
CA MET A 217 -6.09 -21.60 6.76
C MET A 217 -5.23 -20.81 5.76
N HIS A 218 -5.24 -19.48 5.86
CA HIS A 218 -4.31 -18.62 5.16
C HIS A 218 -2.92 -18.74 5.78
N GLY A 219 -1.85 -18.48 5.01
CA GLY A 219 -0.48 -18.51 5.54
C GLY A 219 -0.30 -17.66 6.80
N THR A 220 -0.87 -16.45 6.81
CA THR A 220 -0.83 -15.56 7.99
C THR A 220 -1.62 -16.10 9.19
N GLU A 221 -2.62 -16.95 8.99
CA GLU A 221 -3.34 -17.61 10.10
C GLU A 221 -2.45 -18.71 10.70
N VAL A 222 -1.72 -19.46 9.87
CA VAL A 222 -0.73 -20.43 10.32
C VAL A 222 0.44 -19.76 11.06
N ASP A 223 0.95 -18.64 10.53
CA ASP A 223 2.01 -17.86 11.19
C ASP A 223 1.59 -17.41 12.59
N ARG A 224 0.36 -16.88 12.71
CA ARG A 224 -0.22 -16.44 13.98
C ARG A 224 -0.50 -17.60 14.95
N LEU A 225 -0.93 -18.74 14.43
CA LEU A 225 -1.08 -19.95 15.24
C LEU A 225 0.27 -20.37 15.84
N ALA A 226 1.31 -20.41 14.99
CA ALA A 226 2.66 -20.79 15.41
C ALA A 226 3.25 -19.81 16.44
N SER A 227 2.95 -18.51 16.33
CA SER A 227 3.39 -17.49 17.29
C SER A 227 2.57 -17.44 18.59
N GLY A 228 1.55 -18.30 18.74
CA GLY A 228 0.69 -18.35 19.93
C GLY A 228 -0.48 -17.36 19.95
N ASP A 229 -0.70 -16.59 18.88
CA ASP A 229 -1.89 -15.74 18.74
C ASP A 229 -3.17 -16.55 18.55
N GLY A 230 -3.05 -17.74 17.94
CA GLY A 230 -4.13 -18.71 17.81
C GLY A 230 -4.23 -19.58 19.06
N LYS A 231 -5.38 -19.56 19.74
CA LYS A 231 -5.60 -20.39 20.94
C LYS A 231 -6.10 -21.78 20.55
N ILE A 232 -5.32 -22.81 20.86
CA ILE A 232 -5.70 -24.22 20.68
C ILE A 232 -6.47 -24.68 21.93
N ALA A 233 -7.66 -25.26 21.74
CA ALA A 233 -8.40 -25.96 22.78
C ALA A 233 -8.57 -27.42 22.34
N VAL A 234 -7.87 -28.33 23.03
CA VAL A 234 -7.99 -29.78 22.81
C VAL A 234 -9.33 -30.26 23.33
N LEU A 235 -10.02 -31.07 22.54
CA LEU A 235 -11.35 -31.58 22.85
C LEU A 235 -11.25 -33.07 23.14
N LYS A 236 -12.01 -33.52 24.15
CA LYS A 236 -12.21 -34.94 24.43
C LYS A 236 -13.60 -35.34 23.95
N ASP A 237 -13.71 -36.54 23.41
CA ASP A 237 -14.99 -37.18 23.07
C ASP A 237 -15.85 -36.48 22.01
N GLN A 238 -15.25 -35.62 21.18
CA GLN A 238 -15.91 -34.92 20.07
C GLN A 238 -15.82 -35.67 18.72
N GLY A 239 -15.54 -36.97 18.77
CA GLY A 239 -15.43 -37.82 17.59
C GLY A 239 -14.17 -37.50 16.78
N GLU A 240 -14.30 -37.19 15.50
CA GLU A 240 -13.18 -36.85 14.59
C GLU A 240 -12.58 -35.46 14.88
N ILE A 241 -13.31 -34.59 15.60
CA ILE A 241 -12.81 -33.26 15.98
C ILE A 241 -11.92 -33.41 17.22
N ALA A 242 -10.62 -33.26 17.04
CA ALA A 242 -9.64 -33.38 18.12
C ALA A 242 -9.39 -32.05 18.85
N ALA A 243 -9.59 -30.90 18.19
CA ALA A 243 -9.38 -29.60 18.80
C ALA A 243 -10.10 -28.48 18.04
N THR A 244 -10.11 -27.30 18.65
CA THR A 244 -10.43 -26.03 17.98
C THR A 244 -9.30 -25.04 18.06
N VAL A 245 -9.20 -24.16 17.07
CA VAL A 245 -8.28 -23.02 17.04
C VAL A 245 -9.08 -21.73 16.89
N THR A 246 -8.87 -20.80 17.82
CA THR A 246 -9.55 -19.50 17.81
C THR A 246 -8.58 -18.36 17.55
N PHE A 247 -8.88 -17.54 16.53
CA PHE A 247 -8.15 -16.31 16.19
C PHE A 247 -8.96 -15.08 16.54
N LYS A 248 -8.30 -14.02 17.02
CA LYS A 248 -8.89 -12.68 17.06
C LYS A 248 -8.91 -12.11 15.64
N HIS A 249 -10.09 -11.84 15.08
CA HIS A 249 -10.20 -11.19 13.77
C HIS A 249 -10.02 -9.66 13.90
N LYS A 250 -9.65 -8.99 12.80
CA LYS A 250 -9.49 -7.51 12.73
C LYS A 250 -10.75 -6.72 13.10
N THR A 251 -11.91 -7.36 13.03
CA THR A 251 -13.21 -6.79 13.40
C THR A 251 -13.58 -7.04 14.87
N GLY A 252 -12.68 -7.60 15.67
CA GLY A 252 -12.91 -7.98 17.07
C GLY A 252 -13.62 -9.32 17.26
N LYS A 253 -14.29 -9.86 16.23
CA LYS A 253 -14.99 -11.15 16.29
C LYS A 253 -13.99 -12.32 16.35
N PRO A 254 -14.12 -13.27 17.28
CA PRO A 254 -13.33 -14.50 17.23
C PRO A 254 -13.73 -15.33 16.01
N PHE A 255 -12.73 -15.91 15.35
CA PHE A 255 -12.91 -16.90 14.30
C PHE A 255 -12.36 -18.23 14.77
N THR A 256 -13.23 -19.23 14.88
CA THR A 256 -12.89 -20.56 15.40
C THR A 256 -12.95 -21.59 14.28
N LEU A 257 -11.95 -22.46 14.22
CA LEU A 257 -11.85 -23.59 13.29
C LEU A 257 -11.71 -24.89 14.06
N SER A 258 -12.29 -25.97 13.55
CA SER A 258 -12.11 -27.32 14.08
C SER A 258 -10.94 -28.03 13.38
N LEU A 259 -10.19 -28.81 14.15
CA LEU A 259 -9.04 -29.60 13.70
C LEU A 259 -9.28 -31.09 13.95
N ASP A 260 -8.83 -31.91 13.01
CA ASP A 260 -8.67 -33.35 13.22
C ASP A 260 -7.38 -33.64 14.01
N VAL A 261 -7.10 -34.92 14.27
CA VAL A 261 -5.92 -35.36 15.03
C VAL A 261 -4.63 -34.90 14.34
N GLN A 262 -4.54 -35.02 13.02
CA GLN A 262 -3.34 -34.63 12.27
C GLN A 262 -3.10 -33.12 12.29
N GLY A 263 -4.17 -32.34 12.09
CA GLY A 263 -4.15 -30.88 12.18
C GLY A 263 -3.78 -30.39 13.57
N LEU A 264 -4.29 -31.03 14.63
CA LEU A 264 -3.91 -30.71 16.01
C LEU A 264 -2.41 -30.92 16.23
N ALA A 265 -1.87 -32.07 15.84
CA ALA A 265 -0.44 -32.33 16.04
C ALA A 265 0.45 -31.38 15.24
N ALA A 266 0.06 -31.03 14.01
CA ALA A 266 0.75 -30.03 13.20
C ALA A 266 0.72 -28.65 13.88
N ALA A 267 -0.45 -28.24 14.39
CA ALA A 267 -0.61 -26.99 15.13
C ALA A 267 0.28 -26.95 16.38
N GLN A 268 0.29 -28.02 17.18
CA GLN A 268 1.10 -28.12 18.39
C GLN A 268 2.61 -28.05 18.09
N ARG A 269 3.09 -28.74 17.04
CA ARG A 269 4.50 -28.67 16.64
C ARG A 269 4.91 -27.27 16.19
N LEU A 270 4.07 -26.60 15.39
CA LEU A 270 4.34 -25.22 14.97
C LEU A 270 4.31 -24.23 16.14
N GLN A 271 3.38 -24.42 17.08
CA GLN A 271 3.31 -23.60 18.28
C GLN A 271 4.51 -23.83 19.20
N ALA A 272 4.97 -25.08 19.36
CA ALA A 272 6.18 -25.40 20.10
C ALA A 272 7.45 -24.81 19.46
N ARG A 273 7.47 -24.69 18.13
CA ARG A 273 8.53 -23.98 17.38
C ARG A 273 8.48 -22.46 17.58
N GLY A 274 7.33 -21.90 17.96
CA GLY A 274 7.10 -20.46 18.15
C GLY A 274 7.02 -19.64 16.85
N SER A 275 7.21 -20.29 15.69
CA SER A 275 7.13 -19.66 14.37
C SER A 275 6.86 -20.70 13.29
N ALA A 276 6.21 -20.29 12.19
CA ALA A 276 6.13 -21.08 10.97
C ALA A 276 7.37 -20.81 10.09
N PRO A 277 7.76 -21.73 9.19
CA PRO A 277 8.76 -21.45 8.17
C PRO A 277 8.34 -20.25 7.31
N ASP A 278 9.26 -19.33 7.02
CA ASP A 278 8.95 -18.18 6.19
C ASP A 278 8.66 -18.59 4.72
N ARG A 279 8.08 -17.66 3.96
CA ARG A 279 7.67 -17.92 2.56
C ARG A 279 8.83 -18.30 1.65
N GLN A 280 10.01 -17.74 1.87
CA GLN A 280 11.18 -18.01 1.04
C GLN A 280 11.70 -19.43 1.32
N THR A 281 11.79 -19.81 2.60
CA THR A 281 12.12 -21.16 3.03
C THR A 281 11.17 -22.20 2.45
N ILE A 282 9.86 -21.94 2.47
CA ILE A 282 8.85 -22.83 1.85
C ILE A 282 9.07 -22.91 0.34
N ARG A 283 9.23 -21.77 -0.34
CA ARG A 283 9.44 -21.70 -1.79
C ARG A 283 10.65 -22.53 -2.21
N GLU A 284 11.80 -22.32 -1.58
CA GLU A 284 13.04 -23.04 -1.91
C GLU A 284 12.93 -24.54 -1.66
N ALA A 285 12.19 -24.95 -0.63
CA ALA A 285 11.96 -26.37 -0.35
C ALA A 285 11.07 -27.02 -1.43
N VAL A 286 10.04 -26.31 -1.90
CA VAL A 286 9.19 -26.78 -3.01
C VAL A 286 9.97 -26.80 -4.32
N GLU A 287 10.76 -25.76 -4.64
CA GLU A 287 11.63 -25.73 -5.82
C GLU A 287 12.61 -26.92 -5.81
N ARG A 288 13.21 -27.23 -4.67
CA ARG A 288 14.06 -28.42 -4.50
C ARG A 288 13.33 -29.74 -4.70
N VAL A 289 12.05 -29.83 -4.33
CA VAL A 289 11.22 -31.00 -4.61
C VAL A 289 10.95 -31.09 -6.12
N CYS A 290 10.47 -30.01 -6.74
CA CYS A 290 10.19 -29.95 -8.17
C CYS A 290 11.43 -30.17 -9.05
N ALA A 291 12.64 -29.89 -8.56
CA ALA A 291 13.88 -30.15 -9.31
C ALA A 291 14.28 -31.64 -9.30
N ARG A 292 13.89 -32.40 -8.26
CA ARG A 292 14.22 -33.83 -8.11
C ARG A 292 13.06 -34.77 -8.42
N THR A 293 11.86 -34.22 -8.54
CA THR A 293 10.64 -34.93 -8.96
C THR A 293 10.11 -34.27 -10.22
N SER A 294 9.16 -34.90 -10.90
CA SER A 294 8.45 -34.28 -12.03
C SER A 294 7.21 -33.49 -11.60
N LEU A 295 7.15 -33.05 -10.34
CA LEU A 295 5.98 -32.33 -9.81
C LEU A 295 6.02 -30.86 -10.21
N GLU A 296 4.89 -30.34 -10.68
CA GLU A 296 4.69 -28.91 -10.88
C GLU A 296 4.76 -28.13 -9.56
N PHE A 297 5.22 -26.88 -9.66
CA PHE A 297 5.38 -26.00 -8.50
C PHE A 297 4.04 -25.67 -7.85
N VAL A 298 3.96 -25.94 -6.54
CA VAL A 298 2.77 -25.65 -5.73
C VAL A 298 2.95 -24.39 -4.91
N HIS A 299 2.13 -23.38 -5.21
CA HIS A 299 2.03 -22.18 -4.40
C HIS A 299 1.16 -22.45 -3.16
N PHE A 300 1.76 -22.43 -1.97
CA PHE A 300 1.04 -22.58 -0.70
C PHE A 300 -0.12 -21.57 -0.56
N GLY A 301 0.06 -20.34 -1.06
CA GLY A 301 -1.02 -19.33 -1.08
C GLY A 301 -2.25 -19.72 -1.90
N ALA A 302 -2.13 -20.68 -2.83
CA ALA A 302 -3.23 -21.21 -3.63
C ALA A 302 -3.87 -22.48 -3.05
N ILE A 303 -3.32 -23.05 -1.97
CA ILE A 303 -3.91 -24.23 -1.30
C ILE A 303 -5.27 -23.89 -0.71
N ARG A 304 -5.48 -22.68 -0.16
CA ARG A 304 -6.80 -22.24 0.31
C ARG A 304 -7.86 -22.23 -0.80
N HIS A 305 -7.46 -21.89 -2.02
CA HIS A 305 -8.36 -21.97 -3.18
C HIS A 305 -8.64 -23.42 -3.55
N SER A 306 -7.61 -24.27 -3.57
CA SER A 306 -7.74 -25.71 -3.79
C SER A 306 -8.68 -26.35 -2.77
N PHE A 307 -8.52 -26.05 -1.48
CA PHE A 307 -9.39 -26.52 -0.40
C PHE A 307 -10.85 -26.12 -0.62
N ALA A 308 -11.11 -24.88 -1.01
CA ALA A 308 -12.47 -24.43 -1.31
C ALA A 308 -13.07 -25.21 -2.50
N THR A 309 -12.30 -25.45 -3.55
CA THR A 309 -12.71 -26.30 -4.69
C THR A 309 -13.00 -27.73 -4.26
N TRP A 310 -12.08 -28.36 -3.51
CA TRP A 310 -12.25 -29.73 -3.01
C TRP A 310 -13.45 -29.86 -2.09
N LEU A 311 -13.76 -28.86 -1.27
CA LEU A 311 -14.97 -28.86 -0.44
C LEU A 311 -16.25 -28.86 -1.26
N VAL A 312 -16.28 -28.12 -2.37
CA VAL A 312 -17.45 -28.09 -3.26
C VAL A 312 -17.59 -29.41 -4.02
N GLU A 313 -16.48 -29.97 -4.48
CA GLU A 313 -16.49 -31.16 -5.34
C GLU A 313 -16.63 -32.48 -4.55
N GLN A 314 -15.98 -32.57 -3.39
CA GLN A 314 -15.77 -33.84 -2.66
C GLN A 314 -15.88 -33.68 -1.13
N GLY A 315 -16.30 -32.51 -0.65
CA GLY A 315 -16.32 -32.19 0.77
C GLY A 315 -17.40 -32.93 1.55
N SER A 316 -17.16 -33.09 2.85
CA SER A 316 -18.13 -33.56 3.83
C SER A 316 -18.10 -32.68 5.08
N ILE A 317 -19.17 -32.72 5.87
CA ILE A 317 -19.29 -31.95 7.11
C ILE A 317 -19.35 -32.92 8.28
N TYR A 318 -18.42 -32.77 9.22
CA TYR A 318 -18.43 -33.48 10.49
C TYR A 318 -18.94 -32.56 11.59
N ASN A 319 -20.04 -32.95 12.24
CA ASN A 319 -20.62 -32.19 13.34
C ASN A 319 -20.08 -32.70 14.70
N PRO A 320 -19.87 -31.81 15.69
CA PRO A 320 -19.47 -32.21 17.03
C PRO A 320 -20.49 -33.17 17.67
N LYS A 321 -20.02 -34.06 18.56
CA LYS A 321 -20.87 -35.00 19.29
C LYS A 321 -21.65 -34.29 20.39
N GLY A 322 -22.94 -34.61 20.51
CA GLY A 322 -23.86 -33.96 21.44
C GLY A 322 -24.51 -32.74 20.79
N GLY A 323 -25.56 -33.00 20.01
CA GLY A 323 -26.32 -31.99 19.30
C GLY A 323 -26.91 -30.94 20.26
N GLY A 324 -26.31 -29.75 20.27
CA GLY A 324 -26.96 -28.57 20.82
C GLY A 324 -28.11 -28.13 19.92
N LEU A 325 -28.99 -27.28 20.46
CA LEU A 325 -30.02 -26.62 19.66
C LEU A 325 -29.37 -25.72 18.58
N SER A 326 -30.02 -25.60 17.42
CA SER A 326 -29.58 -24.67 16.39
C SER A 326 -29.57 -23.23 16.91
N LEU A 327 -28.79 -22.37 16.26
CA LEU A 327 -28.67 -20.97 16.67
C LEU A 327 -30.03 -20.23 16.55
N GLU A 328 -30.86 -20.68 15.62
CA GLU A 328 -32.28 -20.31 15.45
C GLU A 328 -33.13 -20.73 16.65
N ALA A 329 -33.03 -21.99 17.09
CA ALA A 329 -33.77 -22.49 18.24
C ALA A 329 -33.35 -21.80 19.54
N VAL A 330 -32.05 -21.48 19.69
CA VAL A 330 -31.56 -20.69 20.83
C VAL A 330 -32.05 -19.24 20.75
N ALA A 331 -32.03 -18.62 19.56
CA ALA A 331 -32.56 -17.26 19.38
C ALA A 331 -34.04 -17.18 19.73
N GLN A 332 -34.83 -18.17 19.30
CA GLN A 332 -36.25 -18.26 19.62
C GLN A 332 -36.48 -18.47 21.12
N ALA A 333 -35.71 -19.35 21.77
CA ALA A 333 -35.80 -19.58 23.22
C ALA A 333 -35.47 -18.33 24.04
N LEU A 334 -34.54 -17.49 23.56
CA LEU A 334 -34.17 -16.23 24.19
C LEU A 334 -35.02 -15.03 23.73
N ASN A 335 -36.08 -15.27 22.94
CA ASN A 335 -36.92 -14.23 22.35
C ASN A 335 -36.12 -13.16 21.58
N HIS A 336 -35.01 -13.55 20.97
CA HIS A 336 -34.25 -12.69 20.09
C HIS A 336 -34.89 -12.69 18.69
N SER A 337 -35.16 -11.51 18.17
CA SER A 337 -35.66 -11.31 16.80
C SER A 337 -34.64 -11.68 15.71
N SER A 338 -33.39 -11.97 16.08
CA SER A 338 -32.33 -12.35 15.15
C SER A 338 -31.33 -13.31 15.79
N THR A 339 -30.94 -14.33 15.02
CA THR A 339 -29.80 -15.20 15.32
C THR A 339 -28.49 -14.43 15.48
N ARG A 340 -28.40 -13.24 14.89
CA ARG A 340 -27.23 -12.36 15.04
C ARG A 340 -26.99 -11.92 16.48
N THR A 341 -28.05 -11.60 17.24
CA THR A 341 -27.94 -11.17 18.64
C THR A 341 -27.45 -12.33 19.52
N THR A 342 -28.03 -13.52 19.31
CA THR A 342 -27.58 -14.76 19.97
C THR A 342 -26.11 -15.06 19.67
N ALA A 343 -25.72 -15.00 18.39
CA ALA A 343 -24.36 -15.26 17.95
C ALA A 343 -23.34 -14.27 18.52
N LEU A 344 -23.74 -13.01 18.73
CA LEU A 344 -22.85 -11.94 19.15
C LEU A 344 -22.60 -11.93 20.67
N HIS A 345 -23.60 -12.32 21.46
CA HIS A 345 -23.54 -12.26 22.93
C HIS A 345 -23.28 -13.61 23.59
N TYR A 346 -23.68 -14.74 22.99
CA TYR A 346 -23.74 -16.03 23.67
C TYR A 346 -22.94 -17.15 23.00
N VAL A 347 -22.58 -17.02 21.72
CA VAL A 347 -21.90 -18.08 20.95
C VAL A 347 -20.39 -17.81 20.92
N SER A 348 -19.75 -17.95 22.07
CA SER A 348 -18.29 -17.89 22.20
C SER A 348 -17.64 -19.28 22.37
N ALA A 349 -18.44 -20.33 22.61
CA ALA A 349 -17.97 -21.64 23.07
C ALA A 349 -18.46 -22.84 22.25
N THR A 350 -19.06 -22.64 21.08
CA THR A 350 -19.50 -23.78 20.25
C THR A 350 -18.33 -24.29 19.43
N VAL A 351 -18.05 -25.59 19.53
CA VAL A 351 -17.16 -26.30 18.61
C VAL A 351 -17.81 -26.22 17.22
N PRO A 352 -17.22 -25.53 16.22
CA PRO A 352 -17.84 -25.44 14.91
C PRO A 352 -17.76 -26.80 14.20
N PRO A 353 -18.64 -27.07 13.21
CA PRO A 353 -18.47 -28.21 12.34
C PRO A 353 -17.08 -28.20 11.68
N MET A 354 -16.52 -29.39 11.49
CA MET A 354 -15.29 -29.57 10.72
C MET A 354 -15.64 -29.87 9.27
N TYR A 355 -15.10 -29.08 8.35
CA TYR A 355 -15.24 -29.30 6.92
C TYR A 355 -14.09 -30.17 6.44
N VAL A 356 -14.41 -31.35 5.92
CA VAL A 356 -13.44 -32.40 5.61
C VAL A 356 -13.37 -32.61 4.10
N VAL A 357 -12.16 -32.66 3.57
CA VAL A 357 -11.87 -33.10 2.20
C VAL A 357 -11.17 -34.46 2.24
N PRO A 358 -11.28 -35.32 1.21
CA PRO A 358 -10.72 -36.68 1.22
C PRO A 358 -9.19 -36.71 1.01
N ILE A 359 -8.47 -35.71 1.54
CA ILE A 359 -7.01 -35.62 1.42
C ILE A 359 -6.30 -36.47 2.49
N ARG A 360 -5.35 -37.30 2.05
CA ARG A 360 -4.51 -38.13 2.93
C ARG A 360 -3.07 -37.69 2.85
N LEU A 361 -2.60 -37.01 3.89
CA LEU A 361 -1.25 -36.47 3.94
C LEU A 361 -0.38 -37.43 4.74
N GLU A 362 0.46 -38.20 4.04
CA GLU A 362 1.28 -39.24 4.65
C GLU A 362 2.74 -39.06 4.24
N HIS A 363 3.64 -39.12 5.22
CA HIS A 363 5.08 -39.12 4.99
C HIS A 363 5.77 -40.14 5.89
N SER A 364 6.77 -40.86 5.36
CA SER A 364 7.47 -41.95 6.07
C SER A 364 8.20 -41.52 7.35
N ASN A 365 8.47 -40.22 7.48
CA ASN A 365 9.07 -39.60 8.66
C ASN A 365 8.06 -38.87 9.58
N ASP A 366 6.76 -38.94 9.30
CA ASP A 366 5.78 -38.37 10.24
C ASP A 366 5.80 -39.15 11.56
N PRO A 367 5.67 -38.46 12.72
CA PRO A 367 5.61 -39.10 14.03
C PRO A 367 4.60 -40.26 14.06
N SER A 368 4.95 -41.35 14.74
CA SER A 368 4.15 -42.58 14.80
C SER A 368 2.71 -42.35 15.29
N GLU A 369 2.52 -41.37 16.18
CA GLU A 369 1.22 -40.94 16.71
C GLU A 369 0.25 -40.44 15.63
N LEU A 370 0.76 -40.06 14.44
CA LEU A 370 -0.04 -39.61 13.31
C LEU A 370 -0.42 -40.72 12.32
N ARG A 371 0.20 -41.90 12.42
CA ARG A 371 -0.09 -43.04 11.52
C ARG A 371 -1.33 -43.83 11.93
N ILE A 372 -1.90 -43.50 13.09
CA ILE A 372 -3.01 -44.22 13.71
C ILE A 372 -4.27 -43.36 13.63
N ALA A 373 -4.75 -43.14 12.41
CA ALA A 373 -6.13 -42.74 12.16
C ALA A 373 -6.59 -43.40 10.86
N ARG A 374 -6.68 -44.74 10.89
CA ARG A 374 -7.39 -45.48 9.85
C ARG A 374 -8.87 -45.13 9.98
N ALA A 375 -9.40 -44.33 9.07
CA ALA A 375 -10.83 -44.34 8.83
C ALA A 375 -11.23 -45.77 8.39
N PRO A 376 -12.31 -46.35 8.92
CA PRO A 376 -12.84 -47.59 8.36
C PRO A 376 -13.20 -47.33 6.89
N ALA A 377 -12.81 -48.28 6.02
CA ALA A 377 -13.32 -48.32 4.66
C ALA A 377 -14.87 -48.36 4.75
N GLY A 378 -15.52 -47.40 4.11
CA GLY A 378 -16.95 -47.47 3.84
C GLY A 378 -17.25 -48.57 2.85
#